data_AF-A0A1I7TL11-F1
#
_entry.id   AF-A0A1I7TL11-F1
#
_cell.length_a   1.000
_cell.length_b   1.000
_cell.length_c   1.000
_cell.angle_alpha   90.00
_cell.angle_beta   90.00
_cell.angle_gamma   90.00
#
_symmetry.space_group_name_H-M   'P 1'
#
loop_
_entity.id
_entity.type
_entity.pdbx_description
1 polymer ?
#
loop_
_entity_poly.entity_id
_entity_poly.type
_entity_poly.pdbx_seq_one_letter_code
_entity_poly.pdbx_strand_id
1 'polypeptide(L)'
;MDELVIEEAFWITNETFLAMDCARISLNGNKTLPIREFVSQWLSSRNTRFEWMKMHPGLEKINWNEGFKPMKWDPKVRGRNFKISSSKRVDCSKGTDFLRDDGLLATVVTRGPNQIYFIVWHKRFQPEADGLELDT
;
A
#
# COMPACT_ATOMS: atom_id res chain seq x y z
N MET A 1 14.73 -1.95 10.67
CA MET A 1 14.15 -0.60 10.59
C MET A 1 12.69 -0.79 10.28
N ASP A 2 11.80 -0.45 11.21
CA ASP A 2 10.38 -0.78 11.08
C ASP A 2 9.61 0.27 10.26
N GLU A 3 10.18 1.45 10.09
CA GLU A 3 9.63 2.53 9.29
C GLU A 3 10.75 3.28 8.56
N LEU A 4 10.58 3.48 7.26
CA LEU A 4 11.46 4.25 6.39
C LEU A 4 10.69 5.45 5.87
N VAL A 5 11.21 6.65 6.11
CA VAL A 5 10.65 7.90 5.59
C VAL A 5 11.73 8.61 4.79
N ILE A 6 11.46 8.90 3.52
CA ILE A 6 12.37 9.63 2.63
C ILE A 6 11.59 10.74 1.95
N GLU A 7 11.95 11.99 2.25
CA GLU A 7 11.26 13.17 1.70
C GLU A 7 11.66 13.51 0.26
N GLU A 8 12.90 13.19 -0.12
CA GLU A 8 13.45 13.42 -1.46
C GLU A 8 13.92 12.11 -2.08
N ALA A 9 12.99 11.24 -2.45
CA ALA A 9 13.25 9.91 -2.97
C ALA A 9 13.59 9.86 -4.48
N PHE A 10 13.94 10.98 -5.12
CA PHE A 10 14.19 11.04 -6.57
C PHE A 10 15.41 10.24 -7.03
N TRP A 11 16.32 9.93 -6.11
CA TRP A 11 17.55 9.17 -6.33
C TRP A 11 17.36 7.66 -6.18
N ILE A 12 16.22 7.21 -5.63
CA ILE A 12 15.93 5.79 -5.43
C ILE A 12 15.77 5.12 -6.79
N THR A 13 16.54 4.04 -7.00
CA THR A 13 16.45 3.23 -8.21
C THR A 13 15.35 2.16 -8.07
N ASN A 14 14.95 1.57 -9.19
CA ASN A 14 14.00 0.46 -9.22
C ASN A 14 14.51 -0.73 -8.38
N GLU A 15 15.80 -1.06 -8.52
CA GLU A 15 16.45 -2.14 -7.77
C GLU A 15 16.44 -1.85 -6.27
N THR A 16 16.76 -0.61 -5.89
CA THR A 16 16.78 -0.17 -4.49
C THR A 16 15.37 -0.25 -3.89
N PHE A 17 14.37 0.22 -4.62
CA PHE A 17 12.97 0.18 -4.21
C PHE A 17 12.45 -1.25 -4.00
N LEU A 18 12.73 -2.14 -4.95
CA LEU A 18 12.30 -3.55 -4.88
C LEU A 18 13.06 -4.36 -3.81
N ALA A 19 14.25 -3.90 -3.40
CA ALA A 19 15.04 -4.51 -2.35
C ALA A 19 14.71 -3.99 -0.93
N MET A 20 13.78 -3.03 -0.78
CA MET A 20 13.43 -2.47 0.53
C MET A 20 12.80 -3.51 1.44
N ASP A 21 13.41 -3.75 2.61
CA ASP A 21 12.90 -4.66 3.64
C ASP A 21 12.51 -3.87 4.90
N CYS A 22 11.45 -3.06 4.80
CA CYS A 22 10.87 -2.28 5.91
C CYS A 22 9.39 -2.67 6.11
N ALA A 23 8.89 -2.58 7.34
CA ALA A 23 7.46 -2.85 7.58
C ALA A 23 6.60 -1.70 7.01
N ARG A 24 7.06 -0.46 7.18
CA ARG A 24 6.35 0.76 6.78
C ARG A 24 7.25 1.65 5.94
N ILE A 25 6.75 2.18 4.83
CA ILE A 25 7.54 2.98 3.89
C ILE A 25 6.76 4.23 3.48
N SER A 26 7.35 5.42 3.64
CA SER A 26 6.83 6.67 3.11
C SER A 26 7.87 7.31 2.20
N LEU A 27 7.56 7.42 0.90
CA LEU A 27 8.43 8.05 -0.10
C LEU A 27 7.73 9.29 -0.65
N ASN A 28 8.33 10.46 -0.43
CA ASN A 28 7.95 11.70 -1.07
C ASN A 28 9.03 12.09 -2.09
N GLY A 29 8.66 12.90 -3.09
CA GLY A 29 9.60 13.34 -4.12
C GLY A 29 10.23 12.23 -4.96
N ASN A 30 9.65 11.02 -4.96
CA ASN A 30 10.14 9.92 -5.77
C ASN A 30 9.83 10.14 -7.26
N LYS A 31 10.65 9.56 -8.14
CA LYS A 31 10.34 9.41 -9.57
C LYS A 31 9.34 8.26 -9.78
N THR A 32 9.03 7.93 -11.02
CA THR A 32 8.29 6.70 -11.35
C THR A 32 9.04 5.49 -10.80
N LEU A 33 8.48 4.85 -9.76
CA LEU A 33 8.98 3.60 -9.19
C LEU A 33 8.01 2.45 -9.52
N PRO A 34 8.51 1.21 -9.66
CA PRO A 34 7.76 0.07 -10.20
C PRO A 34 6.84 -0.56 -9.14
N ILE A 35 5.81 0.19 -8.71
CA ILE A 35 4.88 -0.24 -7.65
C ILE A 35 4.12 -1.52 -8.04
N ARG A 36 3.85 -1.72 -9.33
CA ARG A 36 3.18 -2.93 -9.81
C ARG A 36 4.04 -4.17 -9.60
N GLU A 37 5.34 -4.05 -9.90
CA GLU A 37 6.34 -5.08 -9.68
C GLU A 37 6.53 -5.33 -8.18
N PHE A 38 6.50 -4.29 -7.35
CA PHE A 38 6.52 -4.43 -5.89
C PHE A 38 5.33 -5.24 -5.38
N VAL A 39 4.11 -4.94 -5.84
CA VAL A 39 2.90 -5.71 -5.47
C VAL A 39 3.01 -7.17 -5.94
N SER A 40 3.52 -7.40 -7.15
CA SER A 40 3.77 -8.74 -7.69
C SER A 40 4.78 -9.54 -6.84
N GLN A 41 5.89 -8.89 -6.45
CA GLN A 41 6.88 -9.47 -5.56
C GLN A 41 6.28 -9.78 -4.18
N TRP A 42 5.51 -8.86 -3.60
CA TRP A 42 4.86 -9.08 -2.31
C TRP A 42 3.91 -10.29 -2.35
N LEU A 43 3.10 -10.42 -3.41
CA LEU A 43 2.19 -11.54 -3.63
C LEU A 43 2.93 -12.88 -3.73
N SER A 44 4.14 -12.89 -4.28
CA SER A 44 4.97 -14.09 -4.43
C SER A 44 5.90 -14.34 -3.24
N SER A 45 6.04 -13.37 -2.34
CA SER A 45 6.94 -13.47 -1.19
C SER A 45 6.30 -14.22 -0.02
N ARG A 46 7.15 -14.72 0.88
CA ARG A 46 6.74 -15.21 2.21
C ARG A 46 6.92 -14.17 3.32
N ASN A 47 7.24 -12.93 2.97
CA ASN A 47 7.42 -11.87 3.94
C ASN A 47 6.05 -11.46 4.50
N THR A 48 5.87 -11.65 5.80
CA THR A 48 4.66 -11.26 6.54
C THR A 48 4.89 -10.02 7.41
N ARG A 49 6.07 -9.40 7.36
CA ARG A 49 6.39 -8.21 8.17
C ARG A 49 5.88 -6.91 7.54
N PHE A 50 5.75 -6.87 6.21
CA PHE A 50 5.32 -5.67 5.51
C PHE A 50 3.88 -5.27 5.90
N GLU A 51 3.67 -3.99 6.19
CA GLU A 51 2.40 -3.43 6.67
C GLU A 51 1.83 -2.42 5.70
N TRP A 52 2.57 -1.36 5.34
CA TRP A 52 2.07 -0.39 4.37
C TRP A 52 3.17 0.42 3.71
N MET A 53 2.84 0.98 2.55
CA MET A 53 3.65 1.96 1.85
C MET A 53 2.77 3.11 1.34
N LYS A 54 3.31 4.33 1.39
CA LYS A 54 2.78 5.54 0.78
C LYS A 54 3.84 6.10 -0.17
N MET A 55 3.45 6.41 -1.41
CA MET A 55 4.35 7.03 -2.39
C MET A 55 3.58 7.81 -3.45
N HIS A 56 4.28 8.59 -4.25
CA HIS A 56 3.71 9.21 -5.44
C HIS A 56 3.86 8.27 -6.64
N PRO A 57 2.79 7.73 -7.24
CA PRO A 57 2.92 7.04 -8.51
C PRO A 57 3.37 8.05 -9.58
N GLY A 58 4.11 7.60 -10.58
CA GLY A 58 4.31 8.38 -11.80
C GLY A 58 2.97 8.69 -12.50
N LEU A 59 3.02 9.44 -13.60
CA LEU A 59 1.81 9.88 -14.32
C LEU A 59 1.05 8.72 -15.02
N GLU A 60 1.63 7.53 -15.09
CA GLU A 60 1.06 6.39 -15.79
C GLU A 60 -0.02 5.70 -14.96
N LYS A 61 -1.17 5.42 -15.61
CA LYS A 61 -2.24 4.64 -15.01
C LYS A 61 -1.83 3.18 -14.92
N ILE A 62 -1.87 2.62 -13.71
CA ILE A 62 -1.54 1.21 -13.48
C ILE A 62 -2.77 0.34 -13.75
N ASN A 63 -2.62 -0.64 -14.65
CA ASN A 63 -3.68 -1.60 -14.96
C ASN A 63 -3.68 -2.81 -14.02
N TRP A 64 -4.39 -2.75 -12.90
CA TRP A 64 -4.44 -3.84 -11.92
C TRP A 64 -5.14 -5.14 -12.38
N ASN A 65 -5.76 -5.18 -13.56
CA ASN A 65 -6.45 -6.39 -14.06
C ASN A 65 -5.55 -7.35 -14.84
N GLU A 66 -4.44 -6.85 -15.38
CA GLU A 66 -3.49 -7.67 -16.11
C GLU A 66 -2.64 -8.49 -15.12
N GLY A 67 -2.59 -9.82 -15.25
CA GLY A 67 -1.72 -10.68 -14.44
C GLY A 67 -2.07 -10.81 -12.94
N PHE A 68 -3.04 -10.05 -12.43
CA PHE A 68 -3.50 -10.14 -11.04
C PHE A 68 -4.96 -10.62 -10.96
N LYS A 69 -5.39 -10.97 -9.74
CA LYS A 69 -6.78 -11.31 -9.40
C LYS A 69 -7.36 -10.24 -8.45
N PRO A 70 -7.59 -9.00 -8.94
CA PRO A 70 -8.08 -7.93 -8.09
C PRO A 70 -9.51 -8.22 -7.62
N MET A 71 -9.81 -7.83 -6.40
CA MET A 71 -11.13 -7.90 -5.80
C MET A 71 -11.62 -6.50 -5.45
N LYS A 72 -12.93 -6.28 -5.55
CA LYS A 72 -13.54 -5.06 -5.03
C LYS A 72 -13.63 -5.15 -3.51
N TRP A 73 -13.63 -4.01 -2.84
CA TRP A 73 -13.87 -3.94 -1.40
C TRP A 73 -15.18 -4.65 -1.02
N ASP A 74 -15.09 -5.57 -0.06
CA ASP A 74 -16.23 -6.18 0.61
C ASP A 74 -16.15 -5.85 2.13
N PRO A 75 -17.14 -5.12 2.69
CA PRO A 75 -17.16 -4.78 4.11
C PRO A 75 -17.28 -6.01 5.03
N LYS A 76 -17.63 -7.19 4.51
CA LYS A 76 -17.63 -8.45 5.27
C LYS A 76 -16.26 -9.09 5.37
N VAL A 77 -15.32 -8.74 4.47
CA VAL A 77 -13.96 -9.30 4.43
C VAL A 77 -12.98 -8.41 5.20
N ARG A 78 -13.13 -7.09 5.09
CA ARG A 78 -12.30 -6.11 5.82
C ARG A 78 -13.03 -4.77 6.04
N GLY A 79 -12.55 -4.02 7.03
CA GLY A 79 -13.01 -2.68 7.35
C GLY A 79 -12.74 -1.66 6.25
N ARG A 80 -13.40 -0.50 6.38
CA ARG A 80 -13.24 0.64 5.46
C ARG A 80 -11.92 1.37 5.66
N ASN A 81 -11.55 1.63 6.92
CA ASN A 81 -10.41 2.48 7.26
C ASN A 81 -9.24 1.64 7.75
N PHE A 82 -8.03 2.06 7.39
CA PHE A 82 -6.79 1.50 7.90
C PHE A 82 -6.02 2.57 8.67
N LYS A 83 -5.58 2.25 9.88
CA LYS A 83 -4.77 3.15 10.71
C LYS A 83 -3.32 3.14 10.23
N ILE A 84 -2.80 4.30 9.84
CA ILE A 84 -1.37 4.43 9.44
C ILE A 84 -0.51 5.12 10.51
N SER A 85 -1.14 5.88 11.41
CA SER A 85 -0.47 6.52 12.55
C SER A 85 -1.44 6.66 13.73
N SER A 86 -1.00 7.24 14.85
CA SER A 86 -1.88 7.50 16.00
C SER A 86 -3.03 8.47 15.69
N SER A 87 -2.89 9.33 14.68
CA SER A 87 -3.84 10.38 14.33
C SER A 87 -4.39 10.28 12.91
N LYS A 88 -3.83 9.41 12.06
CA LYS A 88 -4.17 9.33 10.63
C LYS A 88 -4.69 7.95 10.20
N ARG A 89 -5.62 7.97 9.25
CA ARG A 89 -6.18 6.80 8.55
C ARG A 89 -6.20 6.96 7.04
N VAL A 90 -6.28 5.84 6.34
CA VAL A 90 -6.57 5.79 4.90
C VAL A 90 -7.98 5.20 4.69
N ASP A 91 -8.82 5.91 3.94
CA ASP A 91 -10.12 5.38 3.49
C ASP A 91 -9.89 4.40 2.31
N CYS A 92 -10.04 3.12 2.60
CA CYS A 92 -9.79 2.02 1.66
C CYS A 92 -11.08 1.53 0.97
N SER A 93 -12.21 2.23 1.09
CA SER A 93 -13.50 1.82 0.49
C SER A 93 -13.47 1.75 -1.04
N LYS A 94 -12.62 2.56 -1.68
CA LYS A 94 -12.42 2.57 -3.14
C LYS A 94 -11.16 1.83 -3.59
N GLY A 95 -10.50 1.12 -2.67
CA GLY A 95 -9.29 0.38 -2.95
C GLY A 95 -9.54 -0.90 -3.74
N THR A 96 -8.48 -1.38 -4.39
CA THR A 96 -8.44 -2.67 -5.07
C THR A 96 -7.72 -3.68 -4.18
N ASP A 97 -8.38 -4.79 -3.87
CA ASP A 97 -7.88 -5.80 -2.96
C ASP A 97 -7.17 -6.94 -3.71
N PHE A 98 -6.17 -7.54 -3.06
CA PHE A 98 -5.43 -8.70 -3.53
C PHE A 98 -5.27 -9.70 -2.38
N LEU A 99 -5.72 -10.94 -2.58
CA LEU A 99 -5.51 -12.02 -1.63
C LEU A 99 -4.26 -12.80 -2.02
N ARG A 100 -3.34 -12.94 -1.08
CA ARG A 100 -2.16 -13.79 -1.20
C ARG A 100 -2.50 -15.22 -0.74
N ASP A 101 -1.74 -16.18 -1.24
CA ASP A 101 -1.99 -17.61 -1.00
C ASP A 101 -1.92 -18.02 0.48
N ASP A 102 -1.19 -17.26 1.31
CA ASP A 102 -1.11 -17.45 2.77
C ASP A 102 -2.30 -16.84 3.54
N GLY A 103 -3.26 -16.25 2.82
CA GLY A 103 -4.43 -15.62 3.39
C GLY A 103 -4.22 -14.16 3.81
N LEU A 104 -3.02 -13.58 3.72
CA LEU A 104 -2.88 -12.12 3.86
C LEU A 104 -3.56 -11.42 2.70
N LEU A 105 -4.20 -10.28 2.97
CA LEU A 105 -4.80 -9.46 1.92
C LEU A 105 -4.28 -8.05 1.99
N ALA A 106 -3.98 -7.54 0.81
CA ALA A 106 -3.49 -6.21 0.60
C ALA A 106 -4.50 -5.39 -0.18
N THR A 107 -4.43 -4.07 -0.03
CA THR A 107 -5.24 -3.11 -0.75
C THR A 107 -4.34 -2.07 -1.38
N VAL A 108 -4.57 -1.78 -2.65
CA VAL A 108 -4.04 -0.59 -3.31
C VAL A 108 -5.10 0.50 -3.30
N VAL A 109 -4.76 1.68 -2.79
CA VAL A 109 -5.63 2.86 -2.81
C VAL A 109 -4.92 3.97 -3.56
N THR A 110 -5.55 4.51 -4.61
CA THR A 110 -5.07 5.73 -5.26
C THR A 110 -5.88 6.91 -4.74
N ARG A 111 -5.18 7.94 -4.22
CA ARG A 111 -5.78 9.17 -3.71
C ARG A 111 -5.33 10.35 -4.57
N GLY A 112 -6.28 10.96 -5.27
CA GLY A 112 -5.97 12.01 -6.25
C GLY A 112 -5.06 11.51 -7.39
N PRO A 113 -4.46 12.41 -8.17
CA PRO A 113 -3.59 12.03 -9.28
C PRO A 113 -2.21 11.51 -8.81
N ASN A 114 -1.80 11.84 -7.58
CA ASN A 114 -0.40 11.81 -7.20
C ASN A 114 -0.11 10.94 -5.98
N GLN A 115 -1.02 10.14 -5.44
CA GLN A 115 -0.70 9.38 -4.22
C GLN A 115 -1.25 7.97 -4.29
N ILE A 116 -0.42 6.99 -3.92
CA ILE A 116 -0.80 5.59 -3.85
C ILE A 116 -0.40 5.03 -2.49
N TYR A 117 -1.31 4.24 -1.93
CA TYR A 117 -1.09 3.45 -0.75
C TYR A 117 -1.12 1.97 -1.14
N PHE A 118 -0.16 1.21 -0.65
CA PHE A 118 -0.20 -0.24 -0.66
C PHE A 118 -0.24 -0.72 0.79
N ILE A 119 -1.33 -1.35 1.20
CA ILE A 119 -1.63 -1.65 2.61
C ILE A 119 -1.84 -3.14 2.77
N VAL A 120 -1.23 -3.77 3.77
CA VAL A 120 -1.41 -5.18 4.15
C VAL A 120 -2.20 -5.27 5.44
N TRP A 121 -3.31 -5.98 5.39
CA TRP A 121 -4.24 -6.12 6.50
C TRP A 121 -3.87 -7.31 7.40
N HIS A 122 -2.96 -7.07 8.35
CA HIS A 122 -2.70 -8.01 9.46
C HIS A 122 -3.90 -8.14 10.40
N LYS A 123 -4.66 -7.05 10.56
CA LYS A 123 -5.96 -7.03 11.23
C LYS A 123 -7.00 -6.50 10.25
N ARG A 124 -7.94 -7.36 9.83
CA ARG A 124 -8.98 -7.04 8.82
C ARG A 124 -9.90 -5.89 9.21
N PHE A 125 -10.16 -5.71 10.50
CA PHE A 125 -11.11 -4.73 11.01
C PHE A 125 -10.45 -3.88 12.08
N GLN A 126 -10.42 -2.57 11.87
CA GLN A 126 -9.80 -1.60 12.77
C GLN A 126 -10.80 -0.49 13.10
N PRO A 127 -11.85 -0.75 13.89
CA PRO A 127 -12.85 0.27 14.25
C PRO A 127 -12.21 1.50 14.92
N GLU A 128 -11.07 1.33 15.59
CA GLU A 128 -10.27 2.43 16.14
C GLU A 128 -9.80 3.43 15.08
N ALA A 129 -9.72 3.05 13.81
CA ALA A 129 -9.32 3.92 12.71
C ALA A 129 -10.44 4.90 12.31
N ASP A 130 -11.72 4.59 12.58
CA ASP A 130 -12.86 5.37 12.08
C ASP A 130 -12.93 6.79 12.65
N GLY A 131 -12.32 7.03 13.82
CA GLY A 131 -12.21 8.33 14.47
C GLY A 131 -10.99 9.16 14.08
N LEU A 132 -10.03 8.62 13.31
CA LEU A 132 -8.76 9.29 12.99
C LEU A 132 -8.87 10.22 11.78
N GLU A 133 -8.03 11.23 11.64
CA GLU A 133 -8.10 12.11 10.47
C GLU A 133 -7.68 11.38 9.18
N LEU A 134 -8.25 11.77 8.03
CA LEU A 134 -7.80 11.22 6.75
C LEU A 134 -6.37 11.68 6.45
N ASP A 135 -5.54 10.73 6.02
CA ASP A 135 -4.19 11.02 5.55
C ASP A 135 -4.22 11.65 4.16
N THR A 136 -3.78 12.91 4.08
CA THR A 136 -3.75 13.75 2.86
C THR A 136 -2.40 13.69 2.16
#